data_AF-A0A8W8HL83-F1
#
_entry.id   AF-A0A8W8HL83-F1
#
_cell.length_a   1.000
_cell.length_b   1.000
_cell.length_c   1.000
_cell.angle_alpha   90.00
_cell.angle_beta   90.00
_cell.angle_gamma   90.00
#
_symmetry.space_group_name_H-M   'P 1'
#
loop_
_entity.id
_entity.type
_entity.pdbx_description
1 polymer ?
#
loop_
_entity_poly.entity_id
_entity_poly.type
_entity_poly.pdbx_seq_one_letter_code
_entity_poly.pdbx_strand_id
1 'polypeptide(L)'
;MAFRRALKRLLQEIPNQGSRCYSTEARQMVTMIPGDGIGPEISQSVKDIFSAAGAPVDWEDVDVTPVKGPDGNFRLPPKIFDSMDRTKVGLKGPLATPIGKGHQSLNLALRKAFNLYANVRPCKSIEGYKTPYNDVDLVTIRENTEGEYSGIEHVIVDGVVQSIKKITEEASMRVAEYAFAYARDNNRDTVTAVHKANIM
;
A
#
# COMPACT_ATOMS: atom_id res chain seq x y z
N MET A 1 23.23 26.01 10.84
CA MET A 1 23.72 25.11 11.92
C MET A 1 22.62 24.56 12.83
N ALA A 2 21.51 25.28 13.05
CA ALA A 2 20.40 24.82 13.90
C ALA A 2 19.66 23.58 13.37
N PHE A 3 19.46 23.49 12.05
CA PHE A 3 18.74 22.36 11.41
C PHE A 3 19.44 21.00 11.58
N ARG A 4 20.77 20.97 11.48
CA ARG A 4 21.58 19.74 11.71
C ARG A 4 21.54 19.26 13.17
N ARG A 5 21.35 20.17 14.13
CA ARG A 5 21.24 19.82 15.56
C ARG A 5 19.84 19.33 15.91
N ALA A 6 18.80 19.92 15.32
CA ALA A 6 17.41 19.45 15.47
C ALA A 6 17.23 18.03 14.90
N LEU A 7 17.79 17.76 13.71
CA LEU A 7 17.73 16.44 13.08
C LEU A 7 18.48 15.36 13.90
N LYS A 8 19.64 15.69 14.48
CA LYS A 8 20.38 14.77 15.36
C LYS A 8 19.61 14.44 16.65
N ARG A 9 18.85 15.39 17.19
CA ARG A 9 18.01 15.18 18.38
C ARG A 9 16.80 14.31 18.06
N LEU A 10 16.13 14.58 16.93
CA LEU A 10 15.01 13.76 16.46
C LEU A 10 15.43 12.31 16.18
N LEU A 11 16.63 12.10 15.64
CA LEU A 11 17.15 10.75 15.37
C LEU A 11 17.59 9.99 16.63
N GLN A 12 17.86 10.68 17.75
CA GLN A 12 18.24 10.05 19.03
C GLN A 12 17.03 9.67 19.89
N GLU A 13 15.86 10.27 19.67
CA GLU A 13 14.64 10.02 20.45
C GLU A 13 13.73 8.95 19.84
N ILE A 14 14.04 8.42 18.65
CA ILE A 14 13.33 7.25 18.12
C ILE A 14 13.87 6.03 18.86
N PRO A 15 13.08 5.36 19.72
CA PRO A 15 13.53 4.15 20.35
C PRO A 15 13.96 3.17 19.26
N ASN A 16 15.11 2.54 19.48
CA ASN A 16 15.67 1.49 18.64
C ASN A 16 14.79 0.22 18.77
N GLN A 17 13.51 0.33 18.40
CA GLN A 17 12.56 -0.75 18.29
C GLN A 17 12.46 -1.11 16.81
N GLY A 18 13.36 -1.98 16.40
CA GLY A 18 13.43 -2.42 15.02
C GLY A 18 14.41 -3.57 14.81
N SER A 19 14.67 -4.40 15.83
CA SER A 19 15.10 -5.76 15.51
C SER A 19 13.97 -6.36 14.68
N ARG A 20 14.21 -6.53 13.38
CA ARG A 20 13.32 -7.29 12.51
C ARG A 20 13.12 -8.65 13.17
N CYS A 21 11.93 -8.90 13.71
CA CYS A 21 11.54 -10.24 14.15
C CYS A 21 11.39 -11.08 12.88
N TYR A 22 12.47 -11.71 12.45
CA TYR A 22 12.42 -12.76 11.45
C TYR A 22 11.77 -13.97 12.12
N SER A 23 10.45 -14.09 11.92
CA SER A 23 9.52 -15.00 12.61
C SER A 23 9.35 -14.73 14.11
N THR A 24 8.11 -14.54 14.55
CA THR A 24 7.72 -14.80 15.92
C THR A 24 7.56 -16.31 16.09
N GLU A 25 7.93 -16.88 17.23
CA GLU A 25 7.60 -18.29 17.53
C GLU A 25 6.08 -18.52 17.56
N ALA A 26 5.32 -17.46 17.85
CA ALA A 26 3.87 -17.46 17.77
C ALA A 26 3.39 -17.41 16.31
N ARG A 27 2.44 -18.30 15.98
CA ARG A 27 1.72 -18.25 14.69
C ARG A 27 0.92 -16.96 14.60
N GLN A 28 1.09 -16.23 13.51
CA GLN A 28 0.37 -15.00 13.23
C GLN A 28 -0.83 -15.30 12.32
N MET A 29 -2.02 -14.85 12.71
CA MET A 29 -3.18 -14.88 11.82
C MET A 29 -3.09 -13.74 10.80
N VAL A 30 -3.25 -14.08 9.53
CA VAL A 30 -3.17 -13.15 8.39
C VAL A 30 -4.43 -13.25 7.55
N THR A 31 -5.03 -12.10 7.23
CA THR A 31 -6.20 -12.04 6.35
C THR A 31 -5.79 -12.33 4.92
N MET A 32 -6.35 -13.38 4.32
CA MET A 32 -6.17 -13.70 2.90
C MET A 32 -7.40 -13.25 2.12
N ILE A 33 -7.17 -12.46 1.07
CA ILE A 33 -8.20 -12.09 0.10
C ILE A 33 -7.81 -12.73 -1.23
N PRO A 34 -8.38 -13.89 -1.61
CA PRO A 34 -7.97 -14.60 -2.81
C PRO A 34 -8.09 -13.76 -4.09
N GLY A 35 -9.07 -12.87 -4.14
CA GLY A 35 -9.33 -11.99 -5.27
C GLY A 35 -9.98 -12.71 -6.47
N ASP A 36 -9.90 -12.09 -7.64
CA ASP A 36 -10.62 -12.45 -8.85
C ASP A 36 -9.68 -12.95 -9.96
N GLY A 37 -10.23 -13.63 -10.97
CA GLY A 37 -9.49 -14.09 -12.14
C GLY A 37 -8.41 -15.11 -11.75
N ILE A 38 -7.14 -14.78 -11.98
CA ILE A 38 -5.98 -15.60 -11.55
C ILE A 38 -5.71 -15.52 -10.04
N GLY A 39 -6.44 -14.71 -9.29
CA GLY A 39 -6.22 -14.50 -7.85
C GLY A 39 -6.29 -15.78 -7.01
N PRO A 40 -7.34 -16.61 -7.13
CA PRO A 40 -7.46 -17.84 -6.35
C PRO A 40 -6.30 -18.82 -6.57
N GLU A 41 -5.84 -19.02 -7.81
CA GLU A 41 -4.75 -19.96 -8.11
C GLU A 41 -3.42 -19.50 -7.49
N ILE A 42 -3.10 -18.20 -7.62
CA ILE A 42 -1.88 -17.62 -7.07
C ILE A 42 -1.92 -17.64 -5.54
N SER A 43 -3.08 -17.31 -4.96
CA SER A 43 -3.26 -17.30 -3.50
C SER A 43 -3.10 -18.69 -2.91
N GLN A 44 -3.61 -19.72 -3.60
CA GLN A 44 -3.39 -21.10 -3.18
C GLN A 44 -1.91 -21.49 -3.27
N SER A 45 -1.23 -21.15 -4.38
CA SER A 45 0.21 -21.39 -4.53
C SER A 45 1.03 -20.75 -3.40
N VAL A 46 0.68 -19.54 -2.96
CA VAL A 46 1.34 -18.89 -1.82
C VAL A 46 1.11 -19.67 -0.52
N LYS A 47 -0.12 -20.14 -0.25
CA LYS A 47 -0.41 -20.95 0.95
C LYS A 47 0.40 -22.24 0.97
N ASP A 48 0.50 -22.92 -0.17
CA ASP A 48 1.24 -24.17 -0.31
C ASP A 48 2.73 -23.96 -0.03
N ILE A 49 3.33 -22.90 -0.58
CA ILE A 49 4.73 -22.54 -0.33
C ILE A 49 4.96 -22.21 1.15
N PHE A 50 4.06 -21.44 1.78
CA PHE A 50 4.17 -21.09 3.19
C PHE A 50 4.05 -22.31 4.10
N SER A 51 3.14 -23.22 3.78
CA SER A 51 2.99 -24.49 4.49
C SER A 51 4.24 -25.36 4.35
N ALA A 52 4.78 -25.50 3.14
CA ALA A 52 5.99 -26.27 2.88
C ALA A 52 7.23 -25.68 3.59
N ALA A 53 7.30 -24.36 3.70
CA ALA A 53 8.35 -23.65 4.42
C ALA A 53 8.20 -23.71 5.95
N GLY A 54 7.09 -24.24 6.47
CA GLY A 54 6.80 -24.24 7.91
C GLY A 54 6.63 -22.82 8.48
N ALA A 55 6.21 -21.86 7.66
CA ALA A 55 6.05 -20.48 8.10
C ALA A 55 4.99 -20.38 9.21
N PRO A 56 5.21 -19.59 10.28
CA PRO A 56 4.27 -19.44 11.39
C PRO A 56 3.11 -18.50 11.01
N VAL A 57 2.36 -18.86 9.97
CA VAL A 57 1.24 -18.07 9.44
C VAL A 57 0.00 -18.94 9.36
N ASP A 58 -1.09 -18.44 9.92
CA ASP A 58 -2.43 -18.98 9.77
C ASP A 58 -3.27 -18.06 8.88
N TRP A 59 -4.03 -18.64 7.96
CA TRP A 59 -4.79 -17.88 6.98
C TRP A 59 -6.25 -17.76 7.37
N GLU A 60 -6.78 -16.54 7.36
CA GLU A 60 -8.21 -16.25 7.44
C GLU A 60 -8.71 -15.78 6.06
N ASP A 61 -9.41 -16.65 5.34
CA ASP A 61 -9.96 -16.29 4.04
C ASP A 61 -11.18 -15.35 4.17
N VAL A 62 -11.09 -14.21 3.49
CA VAL A 62 -12.13 -13.17 3.47
C VAL A 62 -12.44 -12.78 2.04
N ASP A 63 -13.73 -12.85 1.70
CA ASP A 63 -14.26 -12.30 0.47
C ASP A 63 -14.54 -10.80 0.64
N VAL A 64 -14.09 -10.01 -0.34
CA VAL A 64 -14.26 -8.55 -0.39
C VAL A 64 -15.21 -8.10 -1.50
N THR A 65 -15.94 -9.05 -2.12
CA THR A 65 -16.96 -8.77 -3.11
C THR A 65 -17.93 -7.71 -2.57
N PRO A 66 -18.08 -6.57 -3.27
CA PRO A 66 -18.83 -5.44 -2.73
C PRO A 66 -20.31 -5.77 -2.58
N VAL A 67 -20.85 -5.43 -1.41
CA VAL A 67 -22.25 -5.65 -1.06
C VAL A 67 -23.02 -4.35 -1.31
N LYS A 68 -24.22 -4.46 -1.89
CA LYS A 68 -25.11 -3.32 -2.12
C LYS A 68 -25.88 -3.00 -0.84
N GLY A 69 -25.71 -1.77 -0.34
CA GLY A 69 -26.43 -1.28 0.83
C GLY A 69 -27.89 -0.93 0.54
N PRO A 70 -28.70 -0.63 1.59
CA PRO A 70 -30.10 -0.20 1.45
C PRO A 70 -30.25 1.10 0.63
N ASP A 71 -29.22 1.94 0.63
CA ASP A 71 -29.11 3.18 -0.14
C ASP A 71 -28.75 2.95 -1.62
N GLY A 72 -28.56 1.69 -2.02
CA GLY A 72 -28.16 1.30 -3.37
C GLY A 72 -26.66 1.43 -3.65
N ASN A 73 -25.86 1.89 -2.68
CA ASN A 73 -24.42 2.08 -2.84
C ASN A 73 -23.65 0.80 -2.52
N PHE A 74 -22.59 0.53 -3.28
CA PHE A 74 -21.70 -0.59 -3.05
C PHE A 74 -20.68 -0.28 -1.95
N ARG A 75 -20.49 -1.21 -1.01
CA ARG A 75 -19.56 -1.07 0.12
C ARG A 75 -18.78 -2.37 0.34
N LEU A 76 -17.64 -2.26 1.01
CA LEU A 76 -16.86 -3.42 1.46
C LEU A 76 -17.67 -4.20 2.52
N PRO A 77 -17.61 -5.54 2.52
CA PRO A 77 -18.25 -6.36 3.55
C PRO A 77 -17.73 -6.04 4.97
N PRO A 78 -18.58 -6.05 6.02
CA PRO A 78 -18.12 -5.84 7.41
C PRO A 78 -17.01 -6.81 7.84
N LYS A 79 -17.08 -8.07 7.36
CA LYS A 79 -16.11 -9.13 7.67
C LYS A 79 -14.66 -8.73 7.39
N ILE A 80 -14.39 -7.91 6.36
CA ILE A 80 -13.02 -7.48 6.10
C ILE A 80 -12.49 -6.51 7.14
N PHE A 81 -13.35 -5.65 7.68
CA PHE A 81 -12.96 -4.74 8.76
C PHE A 81 -12.69 -5.54 10.03
N ASP A 82 -13.59 -6.45 10.41
CA ASP A 82 -13.43 -7.30 11.59
C ASP A 82 -12.15 -8.15 11.53
N SER A 83 -11.87 -8.76 10.37
CA SER A 83 -10.66 -9.56 10.16
C SER A 83 -9.41 -8.69 10.21
N MET A 84 -9.36 -7.59 9.45
CA MET A 84 -8.20 -6.68 9.45
C MET A 84 -7.97 -6.01 10.81
N ASP A 85 -9.02 -5.78 11.60
CA ASP A 85 -8.89 -5.26 12.96
C ASP A 85 -8.25 -6.26 13.92
N ARG A 86 -8.46 -7.56 13.69
CA ARG A 86 -7.82 -8.63 14.48
C ARG A 86 -6.42 -8.97 13.97
N THR A 87 -6.24 -9.13 12.67
CA THR A 87 -4.99 -9.64 12.06
C THR A 87 -3.96 -8.54 11.83
N LYS A 88 -4.40 -7.30 11.57
CA LYS A 88 -3.60 -6.13 11.19
C LYS A 88 -2.76 -6.28 9.91
N VAL A 89 -2.72 -7.47 9.32
CA VAL A 89 -1.93 -7.83 8.15
C VAL A 89 -2.82 -8.60 7.19
N GLY A 90 -2.84 -8.16 5.94
CA GLY A 90 -3.60 -8.80 4.87
C GLY A 90 -2.77 -9.03 3.62
N LEU A 91 -3.00 -10.16 2.96
CA LEU A 91 -2.44 -10.50 1.66
C LEU A 91 -3.60 -10.64 0.66
N LYS A 92 -3.49 -9.99 -0.51
CA LYS A 92 -4.56 -9.96 -1.50
C LYS A 92 -4.12 -10.27 -2.93
N GLY A 93 -4.83 -11.19 -3.58
CA GLY A 93 -4.77 -11.40 -5.03
C GLY A 93 -5.34 -10.22 -5.84
N PRO A 94 -5.26 -10.23 -7.17
CA PRO A 94 -5.83 -9.20 -8.02
C PRO A 94 -7.34 -9.04 -7.78
N LEU A 95 -7.85 -7.81 -7.81
CA LEU A 95 -9.28 -7.52 -7.67
C LEU A 95 -9.77 -6.84 -8.94
N ALA A 96 -10.80 -7.40 -9.56
CA ALA A 96 -11.42 -6.84 -10.74
C ALA A 96 -12.14 -5.54 -10.37
N THR A 97 -12.00 -4.50 -11.20
CA THR A 97 -12.79 -3.28 -11.10
C THR A 97 -13.58 -3.12 -12.41
N PRO A 98 -14.92 -3.08 -12.36
CA PRO A 98 -15.72 -2.91 -13.57
C PRO A 98 -15.46 -1.53 -14.18
N ILE A 99 -15.36 -1.47 -15.51
CA ILE A 99 -15.08 -0.23 -16.25
C ILE A 99 -16.41 0.50 -16.54
N GLY A 100 -16.51 1.76 -16.14
CA GLY A 100 -17.59 2.69 -16.52
C GLY A 100 -18.92 2.57 -15.78
N LYS A 101 -19.32 1.39 -15.30
CA LYS A 101 -20.54 1.19 -14.49
C LYS A 101 -20.27 0.26 -13.32
N GLY A 102 -20.77 0.57 -12.13
CA GLY A 102 -20.66 -0.28 -10.94
C GLY A 102 -20.06 0.45 -9.74
N HIS A 103 -19.29 -0.28 -8.93
CA HIS A 103 -18.67 0.25 -7.73
C HIS A 103 -17.37 1.01 -8.03
N GLN A 104 -16.98 1.93 -7.14
CA GLN A 104 -15.64 2.51 -7.15
C GLN A 104 -14.58 1.40 -7.01
N SER A 105 -13.34 1.66 -7.46
CA SER A 105 -12.27 0.66 -7.40
C SER A 105 -12.12 0.08 -5.99
N LEU A 106 -12.21 -1.25 -5.86
CA LEU A 106 -12.07 -1.93 -4.58
C LEU A 106 -10.70 -1.68 -3.95
N ASN A 107 -9.67 -1.58 -4.78
CA ASN A 107 -8.32 -1.25 -4.31
C ASN A 107 -8.28 0.15 -3.69
N LEU A 108 -9.00 1.12 -4.26
CA LEU A 108 -9.12 2.47 -3.69
C LEU A 108 -9.93 2.44 -2.38
N ALA A 109 -11.04 1.70 -2.36
CA ALA A 109 -11.87 1.55 -1.17
C ALA A 109 -11.07 0.96 0.00
N LEU A 110 -10.31 -0.13 -0.22
CA LEU A 110 -9.46 -0.75 0.80
C LEU A 110 -8.38 0.21 1.33
N ARG A 111 -7.73 0.96 0.44
CA ARG A 111 -6.69 1.94 0.84
C ARG A 111 -7.25 3.05 1.72
N LYS A 112 -8.43 3.58 1.36
CA LYS A 112 -9.11 4.61 2.14
C LYS A 112 -9.62 4.06 3.47
N ALA A 113 -10.26 2.89 3.44
CA ALA A 113 -10.80 2.20 4.61
C ALA A 113 -9.74 1.96 5.70
N PHE A 114 -8.54 1.52 5.29
CA PHE A 114 -7.45 1.17 6.21
C PHE A 114 -6.35 2.24 6.29
N ASN A 115 -6.57 3.44 5.74
CA ASN A 115 -5.60 4.54 5.71
C ASN A 115 -4.18 4.09 5.26
N LEU A 116 -4.11 3.27 4.20
CA LEU A 116 -2.86 2.71 3.67
C LEU A 116 -2.10 3.77 2.87
N TYR A 117 -1.39 4.64 3.58
CA TYR A 117 -0.85 5.88 3.02
C TYR A 117 0.41 5.74 2.18
N ALA A 118 1.24 4.74 2.44
CA ALA A 118 2.47 4.49 1.70
C ALA A 118 2.33 3.28 0.78
N ASN A 119 2.54 3.46 -0.52
CA ASN A 119 2.62 2.37 -1.48
C ASN A 119 4.09 2.08 -1.83
N VAL A 120 4.61 0.97 -1.31
CA VAL A 120 6.00 0.55 -1.53
C VAL A 120 6.06 -0.41 -2.72
N ARG A 121 6.94 -0.13 -3.70
CA ARG A 121 7.13 -0.94 -4.91
C ARG A 121 8.61 -1.17 -5.19
N PRO A 122 9.17 -2.28 -4.68
CA PRO A 122 10.47 -2.76 -5.12
C PRO A 122 10.41 -3.21 -6.58
N CYS A 123 11.45 -2.87 -7.35
CA CYS A 123 11.66 -3.32 -8.71
C CYS A 123 13.12 -3.76 -8.82
N LYS A 124 13.31 -5.06 -9.05
CA LYS A 124 14.64 -5.70 -9.09
C LYS A 124 14.77 -6.58 -10.32
N SER A 125 15.94 -6.57 -10.95
CA SER A 125 16.27 -7.53 -12.00
C SER A 125 16.25 -8.96 -11.45
N ILE A 126 15.63 -9.88 -12.19
CA ILE A 126 15.53 -11.30 -11.81
C ILE A 126 16.63 -12.08 -12.51
N GLU A 127 17.43 -12.81 -11.73
CA GLU A 127 18.47 -13.68 -12.26
C GLU A 127 17.87 -14.76 -13.18
N GLY A 128 18.52 -15.02 -14.31
CA GLY A 128 18.06 -15.99 -15.30
C GLY A 128 16.99 -15.49 -16.28
N TYR A 129 16.47 -14.27 -16.12
CA TYR A 129 15.49 -13.71 -17.05
C TYR A 129 16.01 -12.45 -17.78
N LYS A 130 16.17 -12.56 -19.11
CA LYS A 130 16.71 -11.47 -19.93
C LYS A 130 15.65 -10.39 -20.19
N THR A 131 15.98 -9.14 -19.86
CA THR A 131 15.19 -7.96 -20.20
C THR A 131 16.06 -6.92 -20.93
N PRO A 132 15.50 -5.82 -21.47
CA PRO A 132 16.30 -4.74 -22.05
C PRO A 132 17.25 -4.04 -21.07
N TYR A 133 17.00 -4.13 -19.76
CA TYR A 133 17.79 -3.49 -18.71
C TYR A 133 18.35 -4.54 -17.72
N ASN A 134 19.56 -4.30 -17.23
CA ASN A 134 20.23 -5.17 -16.26
C ASN A 134 20.48 -4.40 -14.96
N ASP A 135 20.74 -5.15 -13.88
CA ASP A 135 21.14 -4.63 -12.57
C ASP A 135 20.24 -3.53 -12.00
N VAL A 136 18.93 -3.64 -12.26
CA VAL A 136 17.92 -2.75 -11.69
C VAL A 136 17.71 -3.15 -10.24
N ASP A 137 17.87 -2.20 -9.31
CA ASP A 137 17.47 -2.33 -7.91
C ASP A 137 16.98 -0.98 -7.39
N LEU A 138 15.67 -0.75 -7.52
CA LEU A 138 15.03 0.48 -7.08
C LEU A 138 13.78 0.18 -6.25
N VAL A 139 13.47 1.05 -5.30
CA VAL A 139 12.23 1.00 -4.54
C VAL A 139 11.55 2.35 -4.70
N THR A 140 10.30 2.34 -5.17
CA THR A 140 9.48 3.55 -5.20
C THR A 140 8.52 3.53 -4.02
N ILE A 141 8.45 4.63 -3.27
CA ILE A 141 7.51 4.84 -2.19
C ILE A 141 6.62 5.99 -2.61
N ARG A 142 5.33 5.69 -2.79
CA ARG A 142 4.34 6.62 -3.33
C ARG A 142 3.30 6.96 -2.27
N GLU A 143 2.99 8.25 -2.14
CA GLU A 143 1.82 8.74 -1.41
C GLU A 143 0.53 8.21 -2.08
N ASN A 144 -0.39 7.68 -1.27
CA ASN A 144 -1.50 6.86 -1.73
C ASN A 144 -2.87 7.31 -1.19
N THR A 145 -2.96 8.49 -0.56
CA THR A 145 -4.21 9.03 0.01
C THR A 145 -4.73 10.28 -0.68
N GLU A 146 -3.88 11.06 -1.32
CA GLU A 146 -4.24 12.34 -1.94
C GLU A 146 -3.61 12.50 -3.35
N GLY A 147 -3.28 13.73 -3.75
CA GLY A 147 -2.84 14.06 -5.10
C GLY A 147 -3.98 14.10 -6.10
N GLU A 148 -3.72 13.65 -7.32
CA GLU A 148 -4.68 13.57 -8.43
C GLU A 148 -5.79 12.54 -8.16
N TYR A 149 -5.57 11.62 -7.23
CA TYR A 149 -6.52 10.57 -6.85
C TYR A 149 -7.51 11.01 -5.77
N SER A 150 -7.54 12.31 -5.43
CA SER A 150 -8.52 12.90 -4.52
C SER A 150 -9.96 12.66 -4.98
N GLY A 151 -10.16 12.57 -6.31
CA GLY A 151 -11.48 12.40 -6.94
C GLY A 151 -12.35 13.64 -6.82
N ILE A 152 -11.75 14.81 -6.59
CA ILE A 152 -12.47 16.08 -6.46
C ILE A 152 -12.55 16.71 -7.85
N GLU A 153 -13.70 16.55 -8.50
CA GLU A 153 -13.91 17.00 -9.88
C GLU A 153 -15.29 17.67 -9.99
N HIS A 154 -15.39 18.70 -10.83
CA HIS A 154 -16.67 19.33 -11.16
C HIS A 154 -16.63 19.98 -12.53
N VAL A 155 -17.82 20.10 -13.14
CA VAL A 155 -18.02 20.88 -14.36
C VAL A 155 -18.23 22.33 -13.97
N ILE A 156 -17.34 23.23 -14.40
CA ILE A 156 -17.46 24.66 -14.09
C ILE A 156 -18.53 25.29 -14.98
N VAL A 157 -18.44 25.03 -16.29
CA VAL A 157 -19.40 25.40 -17.33
C VAL A 157 -19.45 24.27 -18.36
N ASP A 158 -20.44 24.28 -19.24
CA ASP A 158 -20.55 23.25 -20.29
C ASP A 158 -19.25 23.14 -21.09
N GLY A 159 -18.75 21.90 -21.24
CA GLY A 159 -17.46 21.61 -21.87
C GLY A 159 -16.20 21.88 -21.04
N VAL A 160 -16.30 22.39 -19.80
CA VAL A 160 -15.13 22.70 -18.96
C VAL A 160 -15.18 21.93 -17.63
N VAL A 161 -14.24 21.01 -17.48
CA VAL A 161 -14.06 20.20 -16.25
C VAL A 161 -12.84 20.67 -15.49
N GLN A 162 -12.97 20.82 -14.18
CA GLN A 162 -11.85 21.03 -13.27
C GLN A 162 -11.67 19.81 -12.38
N SER A 163 -10.42 19.34 -12.27
CA SER A 163 -9.99 18.35 -11.30
C SER A 163 -9.05 19.02 -10.30
N ILE A 164 -9.31 18.86 -9.01
CA ILE A 164 -8.54 19.49 -7.93
C ILE A 164 -7.53 18.48 -7.38
N LYS A 165 -6.26 18.78 -7.59
CA LYS A 165 -5.16 18.08 -6.94
C LYS A 165 -4.95 18.64 -5.52
N LYS A 166 -5.09 17.78 -4.51
CA LYS A 166 -4.86 18.14 -3.11
C LYS A 166 -3.53 17.58 -2.64
N ILE A 167 -2.66 18.43 -2.11
CA ILE A 167 -1.45 18.02 -1.39
C ILE A 167 -1.47 18.71 -0.02
N THR A 168 -1.28 17.94 1.05
CA THR A 168 -1.23 18.42 2.42
C THR A 168 0.15 18.16 3.01
N GLU A 169 0.57 19.04 3.92
CA GLU A 169 1.85 18.89 4.65
C GLU A 169 1.87 17.58 5.44
N GLU A 170 0.78 17.26 6.13
CA GLU A 170 0.65 16.04 6.94
C GLU A 170 0.89 14.77 6.11
N ALA A 171 0.20 14.62 4.97
CA ALA A 171 0.34 13.43 4.14
C ALA A 171 1.71 13.35 3.45
N SER A 172 2.27 14.49 3.07
CA SER A 172 3.61 14.59 2.50
C SER A 172 4.70 14.24 3.52
N MET A 173 4.55 14.70 4.77
CA MET A 173 5.53 14.47 5.83
C MET A 173 5.58 12.99 6.21
N ARG A 174 4.43 12.35 6.49
CA ARG A 174 4.41 10.94 6.90
C ARG A 174 4.99 9.99 5.85
N VAL A 175 4.81 10.27 4.55
CA VAL A 175 5.38 9.43 3.49
C VAL A 175 6.88 9.68 3.33
N ALA A 176 7.35 10.91 3.54
CA ALA A 176 8.78 11.23 3.56
C ALA A 176 9.47 10.55 4.76
N GLU A 177 8.90 10.65 5.95
CA GLU A 177 9.39 9.98 7.16
C GLU A 177 9.46 8.46 6.96
N TYR A 178 8.40 7.87 6.42
CA TYR A 178 8.39 6.44 6.07
C TYR A 178 9.49 6.10 5.05
N ALA A 179 9.73 6.94 4.04
CA ALA A 179 10.78 6.71 3.06
C ALA A 179 12.19 6.74 3.66
N PHE A 180 12.46 7.69 4.56
CA PHE A 180 13.74 7.74 5.29
C PHE A 180 13.91 6.56 6.25
N ALA A 181 12.85 6.18 6.98
CA ALA A 181 12.86 5.00 7.84
C ALA A 181 13.11 3.73 7.02
N TYR A 182 12.39 3.54 5.91
CA TYR A 182 12.60 2.43 4.99
C TYR A 182 14.03 2.39 4.47
N ALA A 183 14.59 3.52 4.05
CA ALA A 183 15.97 3.59 3.55
C ALA A 183 16.98 3.16 4.62
N ARG A 184 16.87 3.70 5.84
CA ARG A 184 17.71 3.31 6.98
C ARG A 184 17.58 1.81 7.29
N ASP A 185 16.36 1.32 7.39
CA ASP A 185 16.08 -0.05 7.81
C ASP A 185 16.44 -1.07 6.72
N ASN A 186 16.60 -0.65 5.47
CA ASN A 186 16.95 -1.49 4.32
C ASN A 186 18.34 -1.16 3.73
N ASN A 187 19.20 -0.47 4.48
CA ASN A 187 20.58 -0.12 4.07
C ASN A 187 20.65 0.55 2.69
N ARG A 188 19.78 1.54 2.45
CA ARG A 188 19.81 2.38 1.25
C ARG A 188 20.48 3.71 1.58
N ASP A 189 21.46 4.10 0.76
CA ASP A 189 22.25 5.32 0.99
C ASP A 189 21.57 6.60 0.49
N THR A 190 20.59 6.47 -0.40
CA THR A 190 19.97 7.60 -1.08
C THR A 190 18.45 7.56 -1.02
N VAL A 191 17.85 8.73 -0.80
CA VAL A 191 16.41 8.98 -0.94
C VAL A 191 16.26 10.16 -1.89
N THR A 192 15.56 9.94 -3.00
CA THR A 192 15.33 10.95 -4.03
C THR A 192 13.87 11.39 -4.02
N ALA A 193 13.62 12.67 -3.74
CA ALA A 193 12.29 13.26 -3.87
C ALA A 193 12.02 13.62 -5.33
N VAL A 194 11.02 12.98 -5.94
CA VAL A 194 10.60 13.25 -7.33
C VAL A 194 9.43 14.23 -7.31
N HIS A 195 9.58 15.37 -7.99
CA HIS A 195 8.56 16.41 -8.03
C HIS A 195 8.53 17.18 -9.36
N LYS A 196 7.51 18.02 -9.52
CA LYS A 196 7.40 19.00 -10.62
C LYS A 196 7.08 20.41 -10.10
N ALA A 197 7.73 20.77 -8.98
CA ALA A 197 7.63 22.07 -8.29
C ALA A 197 8.06 23.29 -9.12
N ASN A 198 8.57 23.08 -10.35
CA ASN A 198 8.93 24.17 -11.25
C ASN A 198 7.72 24.70 -12.03
N ILE A 199 6.60 23.98 -12.05
CA ILE A 199 5.36 24.36 -12.75
C ILE A 199 4.17 24.36 -11.79
N MET A 200 4.04 23.30 -10.98
CA MET A 200 3.06 23.22 -9.89
C MET A 200 3.61 23.89 -8.65
#